data_AF-A0A024FG05-F1
#
_entry.id   AF-A0A024FG05-F1
#
_cell.length_a   1.000
_cell.length_b   1.000
_cell.length_c   1.000
_cell.angle_alpha   90.00
_cell.angle_beta   90.00
_cell.angle_gamma   90.00
#
_symmetry.space_group_name_H-M   'P 1'
#
loop_
_entity.id
_entity.type
_entity.pdbx_description
1 polymer ?
#
loop_
_entity_poly.entity_id
_entity_poly.type
_entity_poly.pdbx_seq_one_letter_code
_entity_poly.pdbx_strand_id
1 'polypeptide(L)'
;MEYRGVDTKTKKQLFIQGPFKEGTNNIGEFLALVHGLAFLKQNKSDRIMYTDSRTAMSWVRKKTCNSKLERNKKNEPVYDLVDRAVKWLKTNDYSTTIVKWETKAWGEIPADFGRK
;
A
#
# COMPACT_ATOMS: atom_id res chain seq x y z
N MET A 1 -4.30 12.62 0.22
CA MET A 1 -4.14 11.16 -0.01
C MET A 1 -3.94 10.48 1.33
N GLU A 2 -4.60 9.37 1.58
CA GLU A 2 -4.38 8.55 2.78
C GLU A 2 -4.46 7.07 2.40
N TYR A 3 -3.91 6.19 3.24
CA TYR A 3 -3.98 4.76 3.03
C TYR A 3 -4.07 4.02 4.36
N ARG A 4 -4.63 2.80 4.33
CA ARG A 4 -4.78 1.96 5.52
C ARG A 4 -4.65 0.48 5.18
N GLY A 5 -4.33 -0.32 6.19
CA GLY A 5 -4.45 -1.77 6.15
C GLY A 5 -5.53 -2.21 7.12
N VAL A 6 -6.34 -3.18 6.74
CA VAL A 6 -7.41 -3.73 7.56
C VAL A 6 -7.35 -5.26 7.56
N ASP A 7 -7.82 -5.87 8.64
CA ASP A 7 -8.12 -7.30 8.64
C ASP A 7 -9.37 -7.55 7.79
N THR A 8 -9.28 -8.40 6.77
CA THR A 8 -10.33 -8.57 5.75
C THR A 8 -11.63 -9.16 6.32
N LYS A 9 -11.55 -9.98 7.38
CA LYS A 9 -12.70 -10.62 8.02
C LYS A 9 -13.40 -9.67 8.99
N THR A 10 -12.62 -9.06 9.89
CA THR A 10 -13.16 -8.24 10.99
C THR A 10 -13.32 -6.77 10.62
N LYS A 11 -12.73 -6.33 9.51
CA LYS A 11 -12.62 -4.93 9.08
C LYS A 11 -11.88 -4.03 10.06
N LYS A 12 -11.20 -4.61 11.06
CA LYS A 12 -10.40 -3.87 12.03
C LYS A 12 -9.23 -3.19 11.32
N GLN A 13 -9.10 -1.88 11.50
CA GLN A 13 -7.94 -1.14 11.02
C GLN A 13 -6.68 -1.57 11.77
N LEU A 14 -5.68 -2.04 11.03
CA LEU A 14 -4.39 -2.47 11.54
C LEU A 14 -3.38 -1.32 11.54
N PHE A 15 -3.44 -0.47 10.51
CA PHE A 15 -2.66 0.75 10.40
C PHE A 15 -3.36 1.76 9.49
N ILE A 16 -3.05 3.03 9.64
CA ILE A 16 -3.47 4.14 8.79
C ILE A 16 -2.34 5.17 8.66
N GLN A 17 -2.25 5.82 7.51
CA GLN A 17 -1.29 6.88 7.25
C GLN A 17 -1.93 7.98 6.39
N GLY A 18 -1.64 9.24 6.75
CA GLY A 18 -2.26 10.42 6.18
C GLY A 18 -3.37 11.00 7.08
N PRO A 19 -4.13 11.98 6.56
CA PRO A 19 -4.10 12.48 5.19
C PRO A 19 -2.84 13.29 4.88
N PHE A 20 -2.20 12.94 3.76
CA PHE A 20 -1.15 13.71 3.13
C PHE A 20 -1.74 14.81 2.26
N LYS A 21 -1.12 16.01 2.33
CA LYS A 21 -1.54 17.22 1.62
C LYS A 21 -1.57 17.03 0.10
N GLU A 22 -0.58 16.32 -0.45
CA GLU A 22 -0.50 16.06 -1.89
C GLU A 22 0.10 14.67 -2.15
N GLY A 23 -0.56 13.90 -3.01
CA GLY A 23 -0.20 12.53 -3.37
C GLY A 23 -1.26 11.94 -4.29
N THR A 24 -0.92 10.90 -5.04
CA THR A 24 -1.87 10.19 -5.93
C THR A 24 -2.36 8.91 -5.28
N ASN A 25 -3.54 8.41 -5.71
CA ASN A 25 -4.08 7.14 -5.21
C ASN A 25 -3.10 5.99 -5.43
N ASN A 26 -2.47 5.90 -6.61
CA ASN A 26 -1.48 4.87 -6.92
C ASN A 26 -0.27 4.89 -5.97
N ILE A 27 0.19 6.08 -5.52
CA ILE A 27 1.24 6.16 -4.49
C ILE A 27 0.72 5.61 -3.17
N GLY A 28 -0.48 6.00 -2.75
CA GLY A 28 -1.09 5.50 -1.52
C GLY A 28 -1.23 3.98 -1.49
N GLU A 29 -1.72 3.40 -2.59
CA GLU A 29 -1.86 1.94 -2.75
C GLU A 29 -0.49 1.23 -2.70
N PHE A 30 0.53 1.79 -3.36
CA PHE A 30 1.90 1.25 -3.29
C PHE A 30 2.46 1.30 -1.87
N LEU A 31 2.33 2.43 -1.19
CA LEU A 31 2.78 2.59 0.20
C LEU A 31 2.03 1.64 1.14
N ALA A 32 0.72 1.45 0.94
CA ALA A 32 -0.08 0.51 1.71
C ALA A 32 0.43 -0.93 1.59
N LEU A 33 0.78 -1.37 0.38
CA LEU A 33 1.34 -2.70 0.16
C LEU A 33 2.69 -2.87 0.87
N VAL A 34 3.61 -1.92 0.72
CA VAL A 34 4.92 -2.04 1.36
C VAL A 34 4.81 -1.96 2.89
N HIS A 35 3.93 -1.11 3.41
CA HIS A 35 3.62 -1.07 4.85
C HIS A 35 3.04 -2.41 5.30
N GLY A 36 2.09 -2.98 4.56
CA GLY A 36 1.50 -4.30 4.85
C GLY A 36 2.54 -5.42 4.87
N LEU A 37 3.47 -5.46 3.90
CA LEU A 37 4.57 -6.42 3.89
C LEU A 37 5.48 -6.28 5.12
N ALA A 38 5.86 -5.05 5.46
CA ALA A 38 6.69 -4.78 6.63
C ALA A 38 5.97 -5.16 7.93
N PHE A 39 4.68 -4.83 8.04
CA PHE A 39 3.81 -5.17 9.16
C PHE A 39 3.71 -6.68 9.34
N LEU A 40 3.43 -7.45 8.28
CA LEU A 40 3.31 -8.90 8.35
C LEU A 40 4.66 -9.55 8.73
N LYS A 41 5.76 -9.08 8.15
CA LYS A 41 7.11 -9.55 8.49
C LYS A 41 7.45 -9.30 9.96
N GLN A 42 7.18 -8.10 10.48
CA GLN A 42 7.44 -7.74 11.88
C GLN A 42 6.64 -8.62 12.85
N ASN A 43 5.42 -8.98 12.47
CA ASN A 43 4.54 -9.84 13.27
C ASN A 43 4.73 -11.35 13.00
N LYS A 44 5.74 -11.74 12.20
CA LYS A 44 5.99 -13.13 11.78
C LYS A 44 4.73 -13.84 11.24
N SER A 45 3.90 -13.08 10.51
CA SER A 45 2.63 -13.54 9.97
C SER A 45 2.78 -14.11 8.56
N ASP A 46 2.15 -15.24 8.30
CA ASP A 46 2.09 -15.95 7.02
C ASP A 46 0.85 -15.59 6.16
N ARG A 47 -0.05 -14.76 6.71
CA ARG A 47 -1.24 -14.27 6.01
C ARG A 47 -0.92 -13.69 4.63
N ILE A 48 -1.82 -13.95 3.68
CA ILE A 48 -1.83 -13.28 2.39
C ILE A 48 -2.31 -11.82 2.52
N MET A 49 -1.96 -11.00 1.54
CA MET A 49 -2.36 -9.59 1.48
C MET A 49 -3.17 -9.33 0.21
N TYR A 50 -4.28 -8.61 0.33
CA TYR A 50 -5.13 -8.23 -0.80
C TYR A 50 -4.93 -6.77 -1.20
N THR A 51 -5.06 -6.51 -2.50
CA THR A 51 -5.19 -5.15 -3.06
C THR A 51 -6.02 -5.20 -4.33
N ASP A 52 -6.82 -4.18 -4.59
CA ASP A 52 -7.52 -4.02 -5.85
C ASP A 52 -6.67 -3.28 -6.92
N SER A 53 -5.45 -2.84 -6.59
CA SER A 53 -4.56 -2.08 -7.48
C SER A 53 -3.51 -2.95 -8.18
N ARG A 54 -3.70 -3.18 -9.49
CA ARG A 54 -2.68 -3.82 -10.33
C ARG A 54 -1.42 -2.95 -10.50
N THR A 55 -1.58 -1.62 -10.43
CA THR A 55 -0.46 -0.67 -10.51
C THR A 55 0.46 -0.85 -9.32
N ALA A 56 -0.09 -0.84 -8.10
CA ALA A 56 0.68 -1.03 -6.88
C ALA A 56 1.37 -2.40 -6.84
N MET A 57 0.67 -3.48 -7.24
CA MET A 57 1.28 -4.82 -7.36
C MET A 57 2.49 -4.81 -8.31
N SER A 58 2.36 -4.16 -9.47
CA SER A 58 3.44 -4.03 -10.46
C SER A 58 4.64 -3.26 -9.90
N TRP A 59 4.39 -2.18 -9.16
CA TRP A 59 5.43 -1.36 -8.52
C TRP A 59 6.17 -2.10 -7.41
N VAL A 60 5.46 -2.85 -6.56
CA VAL A 60 6.06 -3.71 -5.54
C VAL A 60 6.96 -4.78 -6.19
N ARG A 61 6.46 -5.48 -7.20
CA ARG A 61 7.23 -6.49 -7.94
C ARG A 61 8.50 -5.92 -8.58
N LYS A 62 8.40 -4.71 -9.14
CA LYS A 62 9.54 -4.00 -9.76
C LYS A 62 10.42 -3.28 -8.73
N LYS A 63 10.07 -3.30 -7.44
CA LYS A 63 10.74 -2.58 -6.35
C LYS A 63 10.99 -1.10 -6.67
N THR A 64 10.00 -0.44 -7.29
CA THR A 64 10.07 0.96 -7.72
C THR A 64 8.69 1.62 -7.75
N CYS A 65 8.62 2.92 -7.47
CA CYS A 65 7.39 3.71 -7.57
C CYS A 65 7.43 4.58 -8.83
N ASN A 66 6.73 4.17 -9.89
CA ASN A 66 6.76 4.86 -11.19
C ASN A 66 5.68 5.96 -11.31
N SER A 67 5.63 6.86 -10.32
CA SER A 67 4.68 7.97 -10.28
C SER A 67 5.09 9.08 -11.25
N LYS A 68 4.09 9.76 -11.85
CA LYS A 68 4.28 10.99 -12.66
C LYS A 68 4.14 12.28 -11.85
N LEU A 69 3.78 12.21 -10.56
CA LEU A 69 3.63 13.38 -9.70
C LEU A 69 5.01 14.01 -9.45
N GLU A 70 5.24 15.24 -9.87
CA GLU A 70 6.52 15.90 -9.63
C GLU A 70 6.74 16.19 -8.13
N ARG A 71 7.98 15.99 -7.66
CA ARG A 71 8.33 16.25 -6.26
C ARG A 71 8.28 17.75 -5.97
N ASN A 72 7.64 18.13 -4.87
CA ASN A 72 7.58 19.50 -4.38
C ASN A 72 7.38 19.53 -2.85
N LYS A 73 7.41 20.72 -2.25
CA LYS A 73 7.30 20.89 -0.79
C LYS A 73 6.00 20.35 -0.17
N LYS A 74 4.90 20.24 -0.93
CA LYS A 74 3.61 19.73 -0.42
C LYS A 74 3.58 18.20 -0.34
N ASN A 75 4.34 17.52 -1.19
CA ASN A 75 4.40 16.06 -1.27
C ASN A 75 5.70 15.45 -0.75
N GLU A 76 6.61 16.27 -0.21
CA GLU A 76 7.84 15.82 0.46
C GLU A 76 7.59 14.70 1.49
N PRO A 77 6.62 14.81 2.42
CA PRO A 77 6.34 13.72 3.37
C PRO A 77 5.89 12.41 2.70
N VAL A 78 5.23 12.49 1.54
CA VAL A 78 4.81 11.30 0.78
C VAL A 78 6.02 10.67 0.10
N TYR A 79 6.90 11.48 -0.49
CA TYR A 79 8.07 10.99 -1.17
C TYR A 79 9.14 10.43 -0.22
N ASP A 80 9.25 10.95 1.00
CA ASP A 80 10.05 10.34 2.06
C ASP A 80 9.60 8.92 2.36
N LEU A 81 8.28 8.69 2.41
CA LEU A 81 7.72 7.34 2.57
C LEU A 81 7.98 6.47 1.34
N VAL A 82 7.89 7.03 0.13
CA VAL A 82 8.20 6.29 -1.12
C VAL A 82 9.64 5.83 -1.12
N ASP A 83 10.58 6.70 -0.78
CA ASP A 83 12.01 6.38 -0.77
C ASP A 83 12.33 5.31 0.26
N ARG A 84 11.73 5.40 1.45
CA ARG A 84 11.81 4.36 2.49
C ARG A 84 11.21 3.04 2.03
N ALA A 85 10.06 3.07 1.36
CA ALA A 85 9.38 1.88 0.86
C ALA A 85 10.20 1.17 -0.23
N VAL A 86 10.75 1.92 -1.18
CA VAL A 86 11.63 1.38 -2.23
C VAL A 86 12.91 0.80 -1.61
N LYS A 87 13.52 1.49 -0.65
CA LYS A 87 14.68 0.96 0.09
C LYS A 87 14.33 -0.35 0.79
N TRP A 88 13.21 -0.39 1.51
CA TRP A 88 12.76 -1.58 2.23
C TRP A 88 12.61 -2.79 1.31
N LEU A 89 11.95 -2.62 0.15
CA LEU A 89 11.78 -3.69 -0.83
C LEU A 89 13.11 -4.22 -1.39
N LYS A 90 14.11 -3.35 -1.55
CA LYS A 90 15.43 -3.73 -2.07
C LYS A 90 16.31 -4.44 -1.04
N THR A 91 16.12 -4.17 0.25
CA THR A 91 16.96 -4.69 1.34
C THR A 91 16.28 -5.74 2.21
N ASN A 92 15.06 -6.14 1.88
CA ASN A 92 14.31 -7.15 2.63
C ASN A 92 13.68 -8.16 1.68
N ASP A 93 13.70 -9.42 2.11
CA ASP A 93 12.92 -10.49 1.50
C ASP A 93 11.57 -10.65 2.21
N TYR A 94 10.57 -11.09 1.45
CA TYR A 94 9.26 -11.46 1.93
C TYR A 94 8.72 -12.65 1.13
N SER A 95 8.00 -13.54 1.80
CA SER A 95 7.28 -14.67 1.18
C SER A 95 5.77 -14.41 1.06
N THR A 96 5.29 -13.29 1.62
CA THR A 96 3.88 -12.91 1.60
C THR A 96 3.32 -12.88 0.18
N THR A 97 2.26 -13.66 -0.05
CA THR A 97 1.54 -13.64 -1.32
C THR A 97 0.62 -12.41 -1.38
N ILE A 98 0.76 -11.63 -2.45
CA ILE A 98 -0.10 -10.48 -2.74
C ILE A 98 -1.12 -10.90 -3.81
N VAL A 99 -2.40 -10.80 -3.48
CA VAL A 99 -3.51 -11.26 -4.32
C VAL A 99 -4.36 -10.07 -4.77
N LYS A 100 -4.78 -10.09 -6.04
CA LYS A 100 -5.73 -9.12 -6.57
C LYS A 100 -7.11 -9.34 -5.92
N TRP A 101 -7.65 -8.30 -5.30
CA TRP A 101 -9.04 -8.27 -4.87
C TRP A 101 -9.93 -8.08 -6.09
N GLU A 102 -10.84 -9.02 -6.34
CA GLU A 102 -11.73 -8.97 -7.52
C GLU A 102 -12.99 -8.15 -7.19
N THR A 103 -12.87 -6.82 -7.26
CA THR A 103 -13.92 -5.85 -6.89
C THR A 103 -15.28 -6.14 -7.56
N LYS A 104 -15.29 -6.61 -8.81
CA LYS A 104 -16.54 -6.96 -9.52
C LYS A 104 -17.28 -8.14 -8.89
N ALA A 105 -16.57 -9.10 -8.31
CA ALA A 105 -17.15 -10.30 -7.73
C ALA A 105 -17.42 -10.15 -6.23
N TRP A 106 -16.59 -9.37 -5.51
CA TRP A 106 -16.59 -9.31 -4.05
C TRP A 106 -17.02 -7.94 -3.47
N GLY A 107 -17.32 -6.97 -4.34
CA GLY A 107 -17.57 -5.59 -3.94
C GLY A 107 -16.28 -4.83 -3.61
N GLU A 108 -16.43 -3.61 -3.11
CA GLU A 108 -15.31 -2.77 -2.71
C GLU A 108 -14.42 -3.47 -1.67
N ILE A 109 -13.11 -3.27 -1.78
CA ILE A 109 -12.15 -3.87 -0.85
C ILE A 109 -12.42 -3.35 0.58
N PRO A 110 -12.31 -4.18 1.64
CA PRO A 110 -12.61 -3.74 3.00
C PRO A 110 -11.79 -2.53 3.49
N ALA A 111 -10.66 -2.26 2.86
CA ALA A 111 -9.80 -1.11 3.15
C ALA A 111 -10.26 0.19 2.48
N ASP A 112 -11.23 0.15 1.55
CA ASP A 112 -11.75 1.34 0.85
C ASP A 112 -12.37 2.34 1.85
N PHE A 113 -12.22 3.64 1.60
CA PHE A 113 -12.70 4.68 2.50
C PHE A 113 -14.17 5.08 2.27
N GLY A 114 -14.84 4.55 1.25
CA GLY A 114 -16.27 4.76 1.01
C GLY A 114 -16.64 6.18 0.61
N ARG A 115 -15.75 6.92 -0.06
CA ARG A 115 -15.95 8.34 -0.42
C ARG A 115 -16.24 8.57 -1.92
N LYS A 116 -16.84 7.57 -2.58
CA LYS A 116 -17.23 7.66 -4.00
C LYS A 116 -18.61 8.25 -4.15
#